data_AF-A0A0W7THQ5-F1
#
_entry.id   AF-A0A0W7THQ5-F1
#
_cell.length_a   1.000
_cell.length_b   1.000
_cell.length_c   1.000
_cell.angle_alpha   90.00
_cell.angle_beta   90.00
_cell.angle_gamma   90.00
#
_symmetry.space_group_name_H-M   'P 1'
#
loop_
_entity.id
_entity.type
_entity.pdbx_description
1 polymer ?
#
loop_
_entity_poly.entity_id
_entity_poly.type
_entity_poly.pdbx_seq_one_letter_code
_entity_poly.pdbx_strand_id
1 'polypeptide(L)' 'MAIVDGVSDNGAGLIAIGAGLAVGLAGIGTGLGEKDIGAAAVGAITEDASLFGRAMIFTVLPETIVIFGLVVAVMAMFVL' A
#
# COMPACT_ATOMS: atom_id res chain seq x y z
N MET A 1 7.49 -28.33 24.43
CA MET A 1 7.72 -27.07 23.71
C MET A 1 7.22 -25.96 24.63
N ALA A 2 8.10 -25.50 25.52
CA ALA A 2 7.77 -24.41 26.43
C ALA A 2 8.05 -23.10 25.69
N ILE A 3 7.00 -22.36 25.36
CA ILE A 3 7.13 -20.92 25.11
C ILE A 3 7.26 -20.23 26.46
N VAL A 4 8.49 -20.18 26.97
CA VAL A 4 8.89 -19.11 27.89
C VAL A 4 9.10 -17.89 27.00
N ASP A 5 8.02 -17.23 26.62
CA ASP A 5 8.09 -15.96 25.90
C ASP A 5 8.11 -14.84 26.93
N GLY A 6 9.32 -14.39 27.24
CA GLY A 6 9.58 -13.07 27.83
C GLY A 6 9.21 -11.93 26.89
N VAL A 7 8.06 -12.00 26.21
CA VAL A 7 7.50 -10.89 25.44
C VAL A 7 6.74 -10.01 26.42
N SER A 8 7.41 -8.94 26.86
CA SER A 8 6.76 -7.81 27.52
C SER A 8 5.59 -7.33 26.65
N ASP A 9 4.43 -7.01 27.22
CA ASP A 9 3.20 -6.50 26.56
C ASP A 9 3.48 -5.38 25.51
N ASN A 10 4.63 -4.71 25.66
CA ASN A 10 5.21 -3.75 24.71
C ASN A 10 5.49 -4.33 23.30
N GLY A 11 5.85 -5.61 23.16
CA GLY A 11 6.28 -6.21 21.89
C GLY A 11 5.15 -6.24 20.85
N ALA A 12 3.95 -6.67 21.25
CA ALA A 12 2.78 -6.67 20.39
C ALA A 12 2.36 -5.23 20.00
N GLY A 13 2.48 -4.28 20.94
CA GLY A 13 2.22 -2.86 20.68
C GLY A 13 3.16 -2.26 19.65
N LEU A 14 4.46 -2.56 19.73
CA LEU A 14 5.46 -2.12 18.74
C LEU A 14 5.22 -2.73 17.36
N ILE A 15 4.81 -4.00 17.28
CA ILE A 15 4.45 -4.67 16.03
C ILE A 15 3.23 -3.99 15.37
N ALA A 16 2.20 -3.66 16.15
CA ALA A 16 1.01 -2.97 15.65
C ALA A 16 1.33 -1.57 15.10
N ILE A 17 2.20 -0.80 15.78
CA ILE A 17 2.67 0.50 15.28
C ILE A 17 3.49 0.33 13.99
N GLY A 18 4.37 -0.67 13.93
CA GLY A 18 5.14 -0.99 12.73
C GLY A 18 4.27 -1.35 11.54
N ALA A 19 3.22 -2.16 11.74
CA ALA A 19 2.25 -2.53 10.72
C ALA A 19 1.47 -1.31 10.21
N GLY A 20 1.01 -0.44 11.11
CA GLY A 20 0.33 0.81 10.75
C GLY A 20 1.22 1.77 9.95
N LEU A 21 2.50 1.91 10.33
CA LEU A 21 3.46 2.73 9.60
C LEU A 21 3.79 2.16 8.21
N ALA A 22 3.92 0.85 8.08
CA ALA A 22 4.19 0.20 6.79
C ALA A 22 3.08 0.50 5.76
N VAL A 23 1.81 0.34 6.15
CA VAL A 23 0.66 0.64 5.28
C VAL A 23 0.49 2.14 5.06
N GLY A 24 0.62 2.94 6.13
CA GLY A 24 0.45 4.39 6.05
C GLY A 24 1.46 5.05 5.11
N LEU A 25 2.74 4.69 5.22
CA LEU A 25 3.79 5.23 4.37
C LEU A 25 3.69 4.71 2.94
N ALA A 26 3.36 3.41 2.76
CA ALA A 26 3.11 2.86 1.42
C ALA A 26 1.95 3.60 0.74
N GLY A 27 0.84 3.83 1.46
CA GLY A 27 -0.34 4.56 0.99
C GLY A 27 -0.04 5.99 0.56
N ILE A 28 0.73 6.74 1.37
CA ILE A 28 1.15 8.10 1.02
C ILE A 28 2.04 8.08 -0.23
N GLY A 29 2.99 7.14 -0.33
CA GLY A 29 3.85 6.99 -1.49
C GLY A 29 3.06 6.70 -2.77
N THR A 30 2.09 5.79 -2.72
CA THR A 30 1.20 5.51 -3.85
C THR A 30 0.35 6.69 -4.24
N GLY A 31 -0.31 7.35 -3.28
CA GLY A 31 -1.20 8.48 -3.58
C GLY A 31 -0.46 9.67 -4.21
N LEU A 32 0.79 9.91 -3.80
CA LEU A 32 1.62 10.95 -4.40
C LEU A 32 2.02 10.64 -5.84
N GLY A 33 2.24 9.38 -6.20
CA GLY A 33 2.47 8.98 -7.59
C GLY A 33 1.19 9.01 -8.42
N GLU A 34 0.08 8.59 -7.82
CA GLU A 34 -1.20 8.44 -8.51
C GLU A 34 -1.87 9.78 -8.82
N LYS A 35 -1.60 10.85 -8.06
CA LYS A 35 -2.13 12.20 -8.33
C LYS A 35 -1.79 12.68 -9.75
N ASP A 36 -0.56 12.43 -10.20
CA ASP A 36 -0.06 12.91 -11.49
C ASP A 36 -0.55 11.99 -12.62
N ILE A 37 -0.60 10.68 -12.36
CA ILE A 37 -1.10 9.68 -13.31
C ILE A 37 -2.60 9.87 -13.55
N GLY A 38 -3.39 10.11 -12.50
CA GLY A 38 -4.83 10.37 -12.61
C GLY A 38 -5.13 11.64 -13.39
N ALA A 39 -4.39 12.72 -13.14
CA ALA A 39 -4.54 13.97 -13.91
C ALA A 39 -4.22 13.77 -15.40
N ALA A 40 -3.14 13.06 -15.72
CA ALA A 40 -2.76 12.75 -17.09
C ALA A 40 -3.76 11.79 -17.77
N ALA A 41 -4.24 10.78 -17.05
CA ALA A 41 -5.23 9.82 -17.53
C ALA A 41 -6.54 10.50 -17.93
N VAL A 42 -7.09 11.37 -17.06
CA VAL A 42 -8.33 12.10 -17.35
C VAL A 42 -8.12 13.04 -18.54
N GLY A 43 -6.99 13.75 -18.63
CA GLY A 43 -6.65 14.57 -19.79
C GLY A 43 -6.63 13.78 -21.09
N ALA A 44 -5.96 12.62 -21.10
CA ALA A 44 -5.90 11.75 -22.29
C ALA A 44 -7.28 11.20 -22.70
N ILE A 45 -8.12 10.82 -21.73
CA ILE A 45 -9.48 10.34 -22.00
C ILE A 45 -10.35 11.43 -22.61
N THR A 46 -10.15 12.70 -22.23
CA THR A 46 -10.90 13.82 -22.84
C THR A 46 -10.51 14.10 -24.28
N GLU A 47 -9.28 13.77 -24.70
CA GLU A 47 -8.85 13.87 -26.09
C GLU A 47 -9.32 12.67 -26.93
N ASP A 48 -9.19 11.46 -26.40
CA ASP A 48 -9.66 10.23 -27.07
C ASP A 48 -10.15 9.20 -26.04
N ALA A 49 -11.45 8.90 -26.10
CA ALA A 49 -12.09 7.92 -25.23
C ALA A 49 -11.56 6.48 -25.44
N SER A 50 -10.94 6.17 -26.58
CA SER A 50 -10.30 4.88 -26.84
C SER A 50 -9.10 4.63 -25.91
N LEU A 51 -8.51 5.69 -25.36
CA LEU A 51 -7.38 5.63 -24.44
C LEU A 51 -7.77 5.20 -23.02
N PHE A 52 -9.05 5.12 -22.69
CA PHE A 52 -9.53 4.73 -21.35
C PHE A 52 -8.90 3.44 -20.83
N GLY A 53 -8.81 2.40 -21.67
CA GLY A 53 -8.20 1.12 -21.27
C GLY A 53 -6.71 1.25 -20.95
N ARG A 54 -5.98 2.08 -21.70
CA ARG A 54 -4.56 2.35 -21.45
C ARG A 54 -4.36 3.19 -20.19
N ALA A 55 -5.21 4.19 -19.99
CA ALA A 55 -5.23 5.04 -18.80
C ALA A 55 -5.50 4.22 -17.51
N MET A 56 -6.42 3.25 -17.58
CA MET A 56 -6.67 2.28 -16.49
C MET A 56 -5.43 1.44 -16.15
N ILE A 57 -4.68 0.97 -17.15
CA ILE A 57 -3.46 0.19 -16.88
C ILE A 57 -2.42 1.05 -16.16
N PHE A 58 -2.22 2.30 -16.59
CA PHE A 58 -1.23 3.18 -15.96
C PHE A 58 -1.61 3.59 -14.53
N THR A 59 -2.90 3.76 -14.23
CA THR A 59 -3.39 4.07 -12.87
C THR A 59 -3.29 2.88 -11.91
N VAL A 60 -3.42 1.65 -12.40
CA VAL A 60 -3.29 0.43 -11.58
C VAL A 60 -1.83 0.08 -11.24
N LEU A 61 -0.84 0.51 -12.05
CA LEU A 61 0.58 0.20 -11.78
C LEU A 61 1.04 0.65 -10.38
N PRO A 62 0.77 1.90 -9.93
CA PRO A 62 1.04 2.34 -8.56
C PRO A 62 0.40 1.49 -7.46
N GLU A 63 -0.82 0.98 -7.64
CA GLU A 63 -1.52 0.20 -6.58
C GLU A 63 -0.70 -0.99 -6.07
N THR A 64 0.16 -1.56 -6.91
CA THR A 64 1.06 -2.66 -6.49
C THR A 64 1.91 -2.31 -5.27
N ILE A 65 2.32 -1.05 -5.12
CA ILE A 65 3.12 -0.58 -3.99
C ILE A 65 2.30 -0.59 -2.69
N VAL A 66 1.03 -0.16 -2.73
CA VAL A 66 0.17 -0.19 -1.53
C VAL A 66 -0.17 -1.62 -1.12
N ILE A 67 -0.35 -2.51 -2.10
CA ILE A 67 -0.59 -3.93 -1.86
C ILE A 67 0.62 -4.56 -1.17
N PHE A 68 1.85 -4.23 -1.56
CA PHE A 68 3.03 -4.71 -0.84
C PHE A 68 3.09 -4.20 0.61
N GLY A 69 2.75 -2.93 0.85
CA GLY A 69 2.64 -2.38 2.21
C GLY A 69 1.59 -3.11 3.05
N LEU A 70 0.45 -3.44 2.45
CA LEU A 70 -0.61 -4.22 3.09
C LEU A 70 -0.16 -5.65 3.42
N VAL A 71 0.52 -6.33 2.50
CA VAL A 71 1.04 -7.69 2.72
C VAL A 71 2.03 -7.70 3.88
N VAL A 72 2.93 -6.70 3.96
CA VAL A 72 3.89 -6.59 5.07
C VAL A 72 3.18 -6.40 6.41
N ALA A 73 2.14 -5.56 6.47
CA ALA A 73 1.39 -5.36 7.70
C ALA A 73 0.58 -6.58 8.13
N VAL A 74 -0.01 -7.30 7.17
CA VAL A 74 -0.69 -8.58 7.44
C VAL A 74 0.33 -9.60 7.96
N MET A 75 1.50 -9.70 7.34
CA MET A 75 2.55 -10.59 7.82
C MET A 75 3.01 -10.19 9.22
N ALA A 76 3.19 -8.90 9.49
CA ALA A 76 3.59 -8.42 10.81
C ALA A 76 2.54 -8.68 11.90
N MET A 77 1.23 -8.61 11.60
CA MET A 77 0.18 -8.84 12.59
C MET A 77 -0.21 -10.31 12.78
N PHE A 78 -0.14 -11.12 11.73
CA PHE A 78 -0.66 -12.49 11.76
C PHE A 78 0.43 -13.56 11.82
N VAL A 79 1.68 -13.24 11.46
CA VAL A 79 2.77 -14.22 11.38
C VAL A 79 3.86 -13.97 12.43
N LEU A 80 4.13 -12.72 12.81
CA LEU A 80 5.11 -12.36 13.86
C LEU A 80 4.43 -12.30 15.24
#